data_AF-A0A530LCA7-F1
#
_entry.id   AF-A0A530LCA7-F1
#
_cell.length_a   1.000
_cell.length_b   1.000
_cell.length_c   1.000
_cell.angle_alpha   90.00
_cell.angle_beta   90.00
_cell.angle_gamma   90.00
#
_symmetry.space_group_name_H-M   'P 1'
#
loop_
_entity.id
_entity.type
_entity.pdbx_description
1 polymer ?
#
loop_
_entity_poly.entity_id
_entity_poly.type
_entity_poly.pdbx_seq_one_letter_code
_entity_poly.pdbx_strand_id
1 'polypeptide(L)'
;ELSKLLEEKWGVSAAAPVAVAAAGGAAAAAAPVEEKTEFDVVLTEAGAQKINVIKEVRAITGLGLKEAKDLVEAAPKPVKEAVSKADADKFKAQLEAAGAKVELK
;
A
#
# COMPACT_ATOMS: atom_id res chain seq x y z
N GLU A 1 -20.70 8.48 9.08
CA GLU A 1 -21.51 7.48 8.33
C GLU A 1 -20.76 6.80 7.18
N LEU A 2 -19.67 7.37 6.62
CA LEU A 2 -18.80 6.64 5.68
C LEU A 2 -18.00 5.48 6.32
N SER A 3 -17.71 5.55 7.61
CA SER A 3 -16.91 4.54 8.32
C SER A 3 -17.57 3.17 8.38
N LYS A 4 -18.91 3.12 8.53
CA LYS A 4 -19.68 1.87 8.62
C LYS A 4 -19.75 1.11 7.29
N LEU A 5 -19.80 1.83 6.18
CA LEU A 5 -19.81 1.22 4.84
C LEU A 5 -18.44 0.63 4.46
N LEU A 6 -17.35 1.15 5.03
CA LEU A 6 -16.01 0.59 4.83
C LEU A 6 -15.79 -0.66 5.70
N GLU A 7 -16.38 -0.73 6.89
CA GLU A 7 -16.34 -1.94 7.75
C GLU A 7 -17.12 -3.12 7.15
N GLU A 8 -18.32 -2.89 6.60
CA GLU A 8 -19.17 -3.97 6.06
C GLU A 8 -18.69 -4.54 4.71
N LYS A 9 -18.04 -3.74 3.86
CA LYS A 9 -17.54 -4.19 2.54
C LYS A 9 -16.17 -4.87 2.60
N TRP A 10 -15.37 -4.59 3.63
CA TRP A 10 -13.98 -5.05 3.73
C TRP A 10 -13.65 -5.77 5.03
N GLY A 11 -14.67 -6.19 5.78
CA GLY A 11 -14.52 -7.19 6.84
C GLY A 11 -13.58 -6.81 7.98
N VAL A 12 -13.45 -5.52 8.31
CA VAL A 12 -12.78 -5.11 9.55
C VAL A 12 -13.78 -5.31 10.68
N SER A 13 -13.93 -6.56 11.11
CA SER A 13 -14.50 -6.88 12.40
C SER A 13 -13.36 -7.00 13.40
N ALA A 14 -13.30 -6.05 14.33
CA ALA A 14 -12.55 -6.21 15.56
C ALA A 14 -13.08 -7.44 16.32
N ALA A 15 -12.33 -8.54 16.33
CA ALA A 15 -12.52 -9.63 17.27
C ALA A 15 -11.16 -10.00 17.87
N ALA A 16 -11.07 -9.74 19.17
CA ALA A 16 -9.91 -9.87 20.04
C ALA A 16 -9.47 -11.34 20.25
N PRO A 17 -8.30 -11.58 20.88
CA PRO A 17 -7.50 -12.80 20.76
C PRO A 17 -8.01 -13.95 21.64
N VAL A 18 -7.94 -15.18 21.15
CA VAL A 18 -8.01 -16.37 21.99
C VAL A 18 -6.99 -17.41 21.56
N ALA A 19 -6.11 -17.70 22.51
CA ALA A 19 -5.15 -18.77 22.47
C ALA A 19 -5.81 -20.13 22.22
N VAL A 20 -5.15 -20.97 21.42
CA VAL A 20 -5.26 -22.43 21.57
C VAL A 20 -3.84 -22.99 21.66
N ALA A 21 -3.42 -23.16 22.90
CA ALA A 21 -2.47 -24.21 23.23
C ALA A 21 -3.13 -25.58 22.99
N ALA A 22 -2.27 -26.56 22.72
CA ALA A 22 -2.46 -28.00 22.87
C ALA A 22 -2.75 -28.82 21.60
N ALA A 23 -1.72 -29.61 21.30
CA ALA A 23 -1.77 -31.06 21.12
C ALA A 23 -2.08 -31.60 19.71
N GLY A 24 -1.00 -32.15 19.13
CA GLY A 24 -1.06 -33.46 18.47
C GLY A 24 -1.22 -33.43 16.96
N GLY A 25 -0.33 -34.16 16.29
CA GLY A 25 -0.48 -34.54 14.89
C GLY A 25 0.57 -33.91 13.99
N ALA A 26 1.58 -34.70 13.67
CA ALA A 26 2.46 -34.43 12.54
C ALA A 26 1.63 -34.35 11.25
N ALA A 27 1.36 -33.13 10.81
CA ALA A 27 1.04 -32.79 9.45
C ALA A 27 1.95 -31.62 9.11
N ALA A 28 2.61 -31.70 7.95
CA ALA A 28 3.52 -30.70 7.43
C ALA A 28 3.05 -29.29 7.82
N ALA A 29 3.82 -28.63 8.69
CA ALA A 29 3.66 -27.21 8.91
C ALA A 29 3.95 -26.55 7.57
N ALA A 30 2.89 -26.30 6.81
CA ALA A 30 2.89 -25.29 5.79
C ALA A 30 3.51 -24.08 6.45
N ALA A 31 4.68 -23.67 5.95
CA ALA A 31 5.31 -22.42 6.33
C ALA A 31 4.20 -21.36 6.35
N PRO A 32 4.12 -20.55 7.40
CA PRO A 32 3.10 -19.52 7.48
C PRO A 32 3.22 -18.75 6.16
N VAL A 33 2.17 -18.83 5.35
CA VAL A 33 1.94 -17.84 4.34
C VAL A 33 1.81 -16.58 5.18
N GLU A 34 2.89 -15.82 5.30
CA GLU A 34 2.81 -14.45 5.75
C GLU A 34 1.74 -13.84 4.86
N GLU A 35 0.53 -13.71 5.41
CA GLU A 35 -0.50 -12.91 4.79
C GLU A 35 0.19 -11.56 4.60
N LYS A 36 0.45 -11.21 3.33
CA LYS A 36 1.13 -9.96 3.00
C LYS A 36 0.17 -8.83 3.40
N THR A 37 0.24 -8.43 4.66
CA THR A 37 -0.50 -7.32 5.25
C THR A 37 0.09 -5.98 4.83
N GLU A 38 1.28 -6.04 4.21
CA GLU A 38 2.13 -4.95 3.82
C GLU A 38 2.36 -4.97 2.31
N PHE A 39 2.04 -3.85 1.67
CA PHE A 39 2.14 -3.65 0.22
C PHE A 39 3.09 -2.50 -0.08
N ASP A 40 3.84 -2.63 -1.16
CA ASP A 40 4.71 -1.57 -1.65
C ASP A 40 4.05 -0.86 -2.84
N VAL A 41 3.93 0.44 -2.73
CA VAL A 41 3.40 1.32 -3.78
C VAL A 41 4.56 1.76 -4.66
N VAL A 42 4.69 1.13 -5.83
CA VAL A 42 5.78 1.40 -6.77
C VAL A 42 5.30 2.30 -7.89
N LEU A 43 5.89 3.48 -8.02
CA LEU A 43 5.69 4.35 -9.18
C LEU A 43 6.48 3.77 -10.35
N THR A 44 5.78 3.27 -11.36
CA THR A 44 6.40 2.68 -12.55
C THR A 44 6.65 3.72 -13.62
N GLU A 45 5.70 4.65 -13.82
CA GLU A 45 5.82 5.75 -14.77
C GLU A 45 5.11 7.00 -14.24
N ALA A 46 5.74 8.17 -14.40
CA ALA A 46 5.17 9.46 -13.99
C ALA A 46 4.15 10.06 -14.99
N GLY A 47 4.04 9.48 -16.19
CA GLY A 47 3.21 9.99 -17.27
C GLY A 47 3.58 11.41 -17.74
N ALA A 48 2.65 12.03 -18.48
CA ALA A 48 2.84 13.37 -19.05
C ALA A 48 2.64 14.50 -18.00
N GLN A 49 1.84 14.24 -16.97
CA GLN A 49 1.47 15.23 -15.94
C GLN A 49 2.44 15.18 -14.74
N LYS A 50 3.76 15.17 -15.01
CA LYS A 50 4.80 14.96 -13.98
C LYS A 50 4.69 15.91 -12.79
N ILE A 51 4.29 17.17 -13.00
CA ILE A 51 4.11 18.15 -11.92
C ILE A 51 3.02 17.71 -10.93
N ASN A 52 1.92 17.14 -11.43
CA ASN A 52 0.83 16.66 -10.57
C ASN A 52 1.28 15.43 -9.79
N VAL A 53 1.98 14.49 -10.45
CA VAL A 53 2.55 13.31 -9.77
C VAL A 53 3.56 13.72 -8.69
N ILE A 54 4.43 14.71 -8.95
CA ILE A 54 5.38 15.23 -7.94
C ILE A 54 4.64 15.82 -6.75
N LYS A 55 3.51 16.51 -6.94
CA LYS A 55 2.69 17.04 -5.82
C LYS A 55 2.13 15.93 -4.96
N GLU A 56 1.58 14.88 -5.56
CA GLU A 56 1.04 13.73 -4.83
C GLU A 56 2.15 12.95 -4.12
N VAL A 57 3.28 12.69 -4.79
CA VAL A 57 4.44 12.03 -4.17
C VAL A 57 4.92 12.83 -2.95
N ARG A 58 4.98 14.16 -3.03
CA ARG A 58 5.32 15.00 -1.86
C ARG A 58 4.27 14.90 -0.75
N ALA A 59 2.99 14.87 -1.10
CA ALA A 59 1.91 14.73 -0.12
C ALA A 59 1.96 13.37 0.61
N ILE A 60 2.28 12.29 -0.11
CA ILE A 60 2.36 10.92 0.42
C ILE A 60 3.63 10.71 1.24
N THR A 61 4.77 11.22 0.78
CA THR A 61 6.09 10.92 1.36
C THR A 61 6.65 11.99 2.29
N GLY A 62 6.12 13.22 2.22
CA GLY A 62 6.66 14.38 2.94
C GLY A 62 8.00 14.89 2.41
N LEU A 63 8.46 14.38 1.26
CA LEU A 63 9.74 14.76 0.66
C LEU A 63 9.76 16.22 0.16
N GLY A 64 10.96 16.80 0.10
CA GLY A 64 11.19 18.09 -0.53
C GLY A 64 10.98 18.04 -2.05
N LEU A 65 10.93 19.22 -2.68
CA LEU A 65 10.69 19.31 -4.12
C LEU A 65 11.77 18.60 -4.95
N LYS A 66 13.01 18.64 -4.49
CA LYS A 66 14.14 18.01 -5.17
C LYS A 66 14.04 16.49 -5.08
N GLU A 67 13.86 15.96 -3.88
CA GLU A 67 13.82 14.52 -3.62
C GLU A 67 12.61 13.87 -4.29
N ALA A 68 11.45 14.54 -4.28
CA ALA A 68 10.26 14.04 -4.97
C ALA A 68 10.42 14.06 -6.50
N LYS A 69 11.06 15.09 -7.06
CA LYS A 69 11.40 15.13 -8.48
C LYS A 69 12.34 13.98 -8.85
N ASP A 70 13.40 13.79 -8.06
CA ASP A 70 14.38 12.73 -8.27
C ASP A 70 13.71 11.34 -8.17
N LEU A 71 12.75 11.13 -7.25
CA LEU A 71 11.99 9.89 -7.14
C LEU A 71 11.13 9.63 -8.38
N VAL A 72 10.37 10.65 -8.81
CA VAL A 72 9.45 10.56 -9.95
C VAL A 72 10.20 10.36 -11.28
N GLU A 73 11.40 10.93 -11.43
CA GLU A 73 12.25 10.76 -12.61
C GLU A 73 13.03 9.45 -12.61
N ALA A 74 13.30 8.89 -11.43
CA ALA A 74 13.97 7.60 -11.28
C ALA A 74 13.01 6.40 -11.31
N ALA A 75 11.76 6.59 -11.75
CA ALA A 75 10.82 5.50 -11.95
C ALA A 75 11.42 4.44 -12.90
N PRO A 76 11.30 3.13 -12.60
CA PRO A 76 10.46 2.54 -11.55
C PRO A 76 11.09 2.60 -10.14
N LYS A 77 10.38 3.20 -9.16
CA LYS A 77 10.82 3.32 -7.76
C LYS A 77 9.66 3.24 -6.75
N PRO A 78 9.89 2.69 -5.55
CA PRO A 78 8.90 2.71 -4.47
C PRO A 78 8.64 4.14 -3.98
N VAL A 79 7.36 4.50 -3.88
CA VAL A 79 6.87 5.74 -3.26
C VAL A 79 6.64 5.51 -1.78
N LYS A 80 6.02 4.38 -1.44
CA LYS A 80 5.83 3.96 -0.05
C LYS A 80 5.91 2.45 0.05
N GLU A 81 6.54 1.98 1.12
CA GLU A 81 6.80 0.56 1.37
C GLU A 81 6.13 0.15 2.66
N ALA A 82 5.81 -1.14 2.77
CA ALA A 82 5.23 -1.73 3.96
C ALA A 82 3.95 -1.01 4.47
N VAL A 83 3.05 -0.64 3.55
CA VAL A 83 1.78 0.02 3.90
C VAL A 83 0.62 -0.97 3.88
N SER A 84 -0.42 -0.66 4.66
CA SER A 84 -1.65 -1.48 4.65
C SER A 84 -2.26 -1.52 3.25
N LYS A 85 -3.02 -2.58 2.94
CA LYS A 85 -3.74 -2.67 1.65
C LYS A 85 -4.61 -1.45 1.37
N ALA A 86 -5.28 -0.91 2.40
CA ALA A 86 -6.13 0.27 2.29
C ALA A 86 -5.32 1.52 1.92
N ASP A 87 -4.15 1.70 2.52
CA ASP A 87 -3.26 2.82 2.19
C ASP A 87 -2.62 2.64 0.81
N ALA A 88 -2.22 1.42 0.46
CA ALA A 88 -1.68 1.09 -0.86
C ALA A 88 -2.67 1.42 -1.98
N ASP A 89 -3.91 0.96 -1.85
CA ASP A 89 -4.98 1.22 -2.81
C ASP A 89 -5.30 2.73 -2.89
N LYS A 90 -5.30 3.43 -1.75
CA LYS A 90 -5.49 4.89 -1.70
C LYS A 90 -4.37 5.63 -2.43
N PHE A 91 -3.11 5.30 -2.17
CA PHE A 91 -1.97 5.95 -2.81
C PHE A 91 -1.89 5.64 -4.30
N LYS A 92 -2.19 4.39 -4.69
CA LYS A 92 -2.33 4.02 -6.09
C LYS A 92 -3.38 4.87 -6.80
N ALA A 93 -4.58 4.96 -6.24
CA ALA A 93 -5.67 5.75 -6.82
C ALA A 93 -5.30 7.24 -6.94
N GLN A 94 -4.65 7.83 -5.92
CA GLN A 94 -4.20 9.22 -5.95
C GLN A 94 -3.17 9.48 -7.04
N LEU A 95 -2.17 8.60 -7.17
CA LEU A 95 -1.09 8.73 -8.16
C LEU A 95 -1.61 8.48 -9.59
N GLU A 96 -2.46 7.47 -9.79
CA GLU A 96 -3.08 7.19 -11.09
C GLU A 96 -4.01 8.32 -11.54
N ALA A 97 -4.78 8.92 -10.63
CA ALA A 97 -5.58 10.11 -10.91
C ALA A 97 -4.72 11.33 -11.31
N ALA A 98 -3.48 11.42 -10.78
CA ALA A 98 -2.51 12.42 -11.18
C ALA A 98 -1.82 12.12 -12.53
N GLY A 99 -2.08 10.95 -13.14
CA GLY A 99 -1.56 10.54 -14.44
C GLY A 99 -0.32 9.64 -14.38
N ALA A 100 0.02 9.10 -13.21
CA ALA A 100 1.06 8.10 -13.06
C ALA A 100 0.56 6.67 -13.36
N LYS A 101 1.49 5.73 -13.55
CA LYS A 101 1.23 4.30 -13.43
C LYS A 101 1.86 3.80 -12.14
N VAL A 102 1.11 3.00 -11.39
CA VAL A 102 1.53 2.47 -10.09
C VAL A 102 1.24 0.98 -10.01
N GLU A 103 2.21 0.24 -9.48
CA GLU A 103 2.10 -1.19 -9.19
C GLU A 103 2.11 -1.39 -7.67
N LEU A 104 1.22 -2.25 -7.16
CA LEU A 104 1.25 -2.69 -5.77
C LEU A 104 1.97 -4.03 -5.71
N LYS A 105 3.04 -4.10 -4.92
CA LYS A 105 3.81 -5.34 -4.74
C LYS A 105 3.56 -5.95 -3.40
#